data_AF-A0A6C0GUQ3-F1
#
_entry.id   AF-A0A6C0GUQ3-F1
#
_cell.length_a   1.000
_cell.length_b   1.000
_cell.length_c   1.000
_cell.angle_alpha   90.00
_cell.angle_beta   90.00
_cell.angle_gamma   90.00
#
_symmetry.space_group_name_H-M   'P 1'
#
loop_
_entity.id
_entity.type
_entity.pdbx_description
1 polymer ?
#
loop_
_entity_poly.entity_id
_entity_poly.type
_entity_poly.pdbx_seq_one_letter_code
_entity_poly.pdbx_strand_id
1 'polypeptide(L)'
;MKTIAKLFCIASFFTVFSACNKHTVTRVSPDQQIDLSGRWNDTDSRLVAEEMVKDAINRQWRNDFVNKTNKKPVMIVGMITNKSHEHIEAETFIKNMEREFINTSTIRIVQNAEFREKMRQERADQQEFASPDTQKKWGKELGADYMMFGTINSIVDAVNKKQVTYYQVNLELADLETNEIVWVGEKQIKKYVTN
;
A
#
# COMPACT_ATOMS: atom_id res chain seq x y z
N MET A 1 43.66 -20.25 74.17
CA MET A 1 42.42 -20.38 73.35
C MET A 1 42.85 -20.42 71.88
N LYS A 2 43.21 -21.59 71.34
CA LYS A 2 42.37 -22.53 70.57
C LYS A 2 41.77 -21.96 69.26
N THR A 3 42.52 -22.18 68.17
CA THR A 3 42.12 -22.76 66.86
C THR A 3 41.15 -22.02 65.92
N ILE A 4 41.71 -21.50 64.82
CA ILE A 4 41.45 -21.86 63.41
C ILE A 4 40.21 -22.75 63.16
N ALA A 5 39.22 -22.26 62.39
CA ALA A 5 38.55 -22.94 61.26
C ALA A 5 37.19 -22.31 60.90
N LYS A 6 36.85 -22.37 59.59
CA LYS A 6 35.71 -21.81 58.81
C LYS A 6 36.08 -20.48 58.14
N LEU A 7 36.66 -20.41 56.94
CA LEU A 7 36.44 -21.17 55.69
C LEU A 7 34.97 -21.18 55.25
N PHE A 8 34.59 -20.16 54.49
CA PHE A 8 33.69 -20.21 53.32
C PHE A 8 33.85 -18.84 52.62
N CYS A 9 34.68 -18.73 51.58
CA CYS A 9 34.20 -18.77 50.20
C CYS A 9 32.81 -18.13 50.06
N ILE A 10 32.73 -16.97 49.41
CA ILE A 10 31.90 -16.76 48.21
C ILE A 10 32.24 -15.38 47.67
N ALA A 11 32.95 -15.39 46.55
CA ALA A 11 32.95 -14.30 45.60
C ALA A 11 31.50 -14.02 45.20
N SER A 12 30.99 -12.83 45.51
CA SER A 12 29.73 -12.34 44.93
C SER A 12 30.09 -11.12 44.09
N PHE A 13 30.74 -11.37 42.95
CA PHE A 13 30.06 -11.48 41.66
C PHE A 13 29.39 -10.16 41.31
N PHE A 14 30.18 -9.29 40.68
CA PHE A 14 29.71 -8.19 39.87
C PHE A 14 28.85 -8.81 38.75
N THR A 15 27.55 -9.00 38.98
CA THR A 15 26.60 -9.33 37.91
C THR A 15 26.50 -8.10 37.00
N VAL A 16 27.41 -7.98 36.05
CA VAL A 16 27.15 -7.27 34.81
C VAL A 16 26.07 -8.10 34.12
N PHE A 17 24.80 -7.79 34.37
CA PHE A 17 23.72 -8.21 33.49
C PHE A 17 23.95 -7.49 32.16
N SER A 18 24.81 -8.06 31.32
CA SER A 18 24.75 -7.82 29.88
C SER A 18 23.39 -8.34 29.43
N ALA A 19 22.40 -7.45 29.44
CA ALA A 19 21.17 -7.62 28.69
C ALA A 19 21.55 -7.61 27.20
N CYS A 20 22.06 -8.74 26.73
CA CYS A 20 22.33 -8.98 25.34
C CYS A 20 20.97 -9.24 24.69
N ASN A 21 20.23 -8.16 24.42
CA ASN A 21 19.11 -8.18 23.49
C ASN A 21 19.68 -8.51 22.10
N LYS A 22 19.89 -9.81 21.84
CA LYS A 22 20.24 -10.32 20.52
C LYS A 22 19.03 -10.16 19.61
N HIS A 23 18.88 -8.98 19.05
CA HIS A 23 18.02 -8.77 17.90
C HIS A 23 18.59 -9.57 16.73
N THR A 24 17.95 -10.70 16.42
CA THR A 24 18.34 -11.53 15.28
C THR A 24 17.44 -11.16 14.11
N VAL A 25 18.01 -10.44 13.13
CA VAL A 25 17.32 -10.10 11.90
C VAL A 25 17.47 -11.26 10.93
N THR A 26 16.37 -11.93 10.61
CA THR A 26 16.33 -13.01 9.62
C THR A 26 15.49 -12.56 8.45
N ARG A 27 15.97 -12.75 7.22
CA ARG A 27 15.17 -12.47 6.02
C ARG A 27 14.06 -13.50 5.93
N VAL A 28 12.83 -13.02 5.84
CA VAL A 28 11.62 -13.83 5.62
C VAL A 28 11.06 -13.51 4.23
N SER A 29 10.25 -14.42 3.68
CA SER A 29 9.60 -14.18 2.39
C SER A 29 8.59 -13.03 2.50
N PRO A 30 8.51 -12.11 1.52
CA PRO A 30 7.46 -11.10 1.46
C PRO A 30 6.03 -11.67 1.43
N ASP A 31 5.85 -12.93 1.02
CA ASP A 31 4.53 -13.58 0.97
C ASP A 31 4.10 -14.19 2.31
N GLN A 32 5.02 -14.26 3.28
CA GLN A 32 4.74 -14.81 4.59
C GLN A 32 3.94 -13.79 5.42
N GLN A 33 2.70 -14.13 5.78
CA GLN A 33 1.90 -13.30 6.67
C GLN A 33 2.47 -13.33 8.10
N ILE A 34 2.91 -12.16 8.58
CA ILE A 34 3.42 -11.98 9.94
C ILE A 34 2.79 -10.72 10.54
N ASP A 35 1.87 -10.90 11.48
CA ASP A 35 1.21 -9.81 12.18
C ASP A 35 1.79 -9.67 13.59
N LEU A 36 2.56 -8.60 13.83
CA LEU A 36 3.23 -8.37 15.11
C LEU A 36 2.44 -7.45 16.05
N SER A 37 1.97 -6.32 15.52
CA SER A 37 1.41 -5.21 16.33
C SER A 37 -0.09 -5.02 16.16
N GLY A 38 -0.74 -5.81 15.28
CA GLY A 38 -2.11 -5.60 14.85
C GLY A 38 -2.34 -4.28 14.10
N ARG A 39 -1.26 -3.60 13.70
CA ARG A 39 -1.30 -2.41 12.84
C ARG A 39 -1.50 -2.80 11.38
N TRP A 40 -1.81 -1.81 10.55
CA TRP A 40 -1.82 -1.96 9.10
C TRP A 40 -0.45 -2.40 8.59
N ASN A 41 -0.40 -3.43 7.76
CA ASN A 41 0.85 -3.95 7.19
C ASN A 41 0.77 -4.17 5.68
N ASP A 42 1.88 -4.68 5.13
CA ASP A 42 2.04 -5.01 3.72
C ASP A 42 1.00 -6.03 3.22
N THR A 43 0.69 -7.02 4.06
CA THR A 43 -0.30 -8.06 3.74
C THR A 43 -1.71 -7.47 3.64
N ASP A 44 -2.11 -6.60 4.58
CA ASP A 44 -3.40 -5.90 4.49
C ASP A 44 -3.49 -5.06 3.22
N SER A 45 -2.45 -4.28 2.93
CA SER A 45 -2.38 -3.43 1.74
C SER A 45 -2.55 -4.22 0.45
N ARG A 46 -1.84 -5.35 0.34
CA ARG A 46 -1.92 -6.22 -0.84
C ARG A 46 -3.30 -6.86 -0.97
N LEU A 47 -3.84 -7.45 0.09
CA LEU A 47 -5.13 -8.13 0.06
C LEU A 47 -6.29 -7.17 -0.26
N VAL A 48 -6.28 -5.97 0.33
CA VAL A 48 -7.28 -4.94 0.01
C VAL A 48 -7.18 -4.53 -1.46
N ALA A 49 -5.97 -4.32 -1.98
CA ALA A 49 -5.78 -3.95 -3.38
C ALA A 49 -6.30 -5.04 -4.33
N GLU A 50 -5.92 -6.30 -4.10
CA GLU A 50 -6.37 -7.45 -4.90
C GLU A 50 -7.91 -7.55 -4.94
N GLU A 51 -8.56 -7.44 -3.79
CA GLU A 51 -10.01 -7.56 -3.70
C GLU A 51 -10.74 -6.39 -4.33
N MET A 52 -10.30 -5.15 -4.06
CA MET A 52 -10.93 -3.94 -4.58
C MET A 52 -10.77 -3.83 -6.09
N VAL A 53 -9.59 -4.16 -6.62
CA VAL A 53 -9.37 -4.20 -8.08
C VAL A 53 -10.22 -5.28 -8.71
N LYS A 54 -10.24 -6.49 -8.14
CA LYS A 54 -11.07 -7.59 -8.64
C LYS A 54 -12.56 -7.22 -8.63
N ASP A 55 -13.04 -6.54 -7.60
CA ASP A 55 -14.42 -6.05 -7.58
C ASP A 55 -14.62 -5.02 -8.69
N ALA A 56 -13.84 -3.94 -8.73
CA ALA A 56 -13.99 -2.84 -9.68
C ALA A 56 -14.03 -3.31 -11.14
N ILE A 57 -13.11 -4.18 -11.57
CA ILE A 57 -13.04 -4.62 -12.96
C ILE A 57 -14.20 -5.55 -13.37
N ASN A 58 -14.86 -6.21 -12.42
CA ASN A 58 -15.95 -7.13 -12.72
C ASN A 58 -17.32 -6.46 -12.78
N ARG A 59 -17.38 -5.13 -12.62
CA ARG A 59 -18.61 -4.35 -12.63
C ARG A 59 -18.97 -3.85 -14.03
N GLN A 60 -20.24 -3.46 -14.17
CA GLN A 60 -20.87 -3.19 -15.46
C GLN A 60 -20.25 -1.99 -16.21
N TRP A 61 -19.78 -0.96 -15.50
CA TRP A 61 -19.18 0.24 -16.09
C TRP A 61 -18.08 -0.08 -17.12
N ARG A 62 -17.26 -1.11 -16.86
CA ARG A 62 -16.18 -1.51 -17.77
C ARG A 62 -16.74 -2.12 -19.05
N ASN A 63 -17.74 -2.99 -18.92
CA ASN A 63 -18.38 -3.61 -20.07
C ASN A 63 -19.09 -2.56 -20.93
N ASP A 64 -19.77 -1.60 -20.30
CA ASP A 64 -20.43 -0.51 -21.00
C ASP A 64 -19.42 0.36 -21.78
N PHE A 65 -18.29 0.70 -21.15
CA PHE A 65 -17.20 1.44 -21.81
C PHE A 65 -16.64 0.67 -23.01
N VAL A 66 -16.32 -0.62 -22.82
CA VAL A 66 -15.74 -1.46 -23.89
C VAL A 66 -16.74 -1.62 -25.03
N ASN A 67 -18.02 -1.85 -24.74
CA ASN A 67 -19.05 -2.00 -25.76
C ASN A 67 -19.27 -0.70 -26.54
N LYS A 68 -19.19 0.46 -25.88
CA LYS A 68 -19.36 1.78 -26.50
C LYS A 68 -18.16 2.19 -27.36
N THR A 69 -16.94 1.89 -26.91
CA THR A 69 -15.71 2.46 -27.50
C THR A 69 -14.85 1.45 -28.26
N ASN A 70 -15.10 0.15 -28.07
CA ASN A 70 -14.27 -0.95 -28.53
C ASN A 70 -12.78 -0.83 -28.11
N LYS A 71 -12.53 -0.22 -26.94
CA LYS A 71 -11.18 0.02 -26.40
C LYS A 71 -11.12 -0.32 -24.91
N LYS A 72 -9.93 -0.61 -24.41
CA LYS A 72 -9.68 -0.72 -22.96
C LYS A 72 -9.74 0.67 -22.32
N PRO A 73 -10.48 0.84 -21.20
CA PRO A 73 -10.51 2.11 -20.50
C PRO A 73 -9.10 2.48 -20.01
N VAL A 74 -8.82 3.78 -20.01
CA VAL A 74 -7.62 4.38 -19.44
C VAL A 74 -7.99 4.94 -18.08
N MET A 75 -7.23 4.58 -17.04
CA MET A 75 -7.52 4.98 -15.67
C MET A 75 -6.29 5.59 -15.00
N ILE A 76 -6.53 6.59 -14.17
CA ILE A 76 -5.56 7.08 -13.18
C ILE A 76 -5.93 6.51 -11.82
N VAL A 77 -4.95 5.93 -11.12
CA VAL A 77 -5.07 5.76 -9.66
C VAL A 77 -4.65 7.07 -9.03
N GLY A 78 -5.65 7.81 -8.57
CA GLY A 78 -5.53 9.15 -8.01
C GLY A 78 -5.16 9.14 -6.54
N MET A 79 -5.62 10.17 -5.82
CA MET A 79 -5.25 10.37 -4.43
C MET A 79 -6.03 9.42 -3.51
N ILE A 80 -5.30 8.71 -2.65
CA ILE A 80 -5.87 7.93 -1.55
C ILE A 80 -5.45 8.61 -0.26
N THR A 81 -6.42 9.17 0.45
CA THR A 81 -6.14 9.96 1.66
C THR A 81 -6.15 9.05 2.88
N ASN A 82 -5.05 9.05 3.63
CA ASN A 82 -5.01 8.42 4.94
C ASN A 82 -5.71 9.32 5.97
N LYS A 83 -6.80 8.81 6.55
CA LYS A 83 -7.58 9.40 7.65
C LYS A 83 -7.55 8.50 8.89
N SER A 84 -6.64 7.53 8.94
CA SER A 84 -6.46 6.63 10.08
C SER A 84 -5.70 7.32 11.23
N HIS A 85 -5.69 6.67 12.40
CA HIS A 85 -4.89 7.10 13.55
C HIS A 85 -3.40 6.71 13.40
N GLU A 86 -3.01 6.17 12.25
CA GLU A 86 -1.67 5.65 11.99
C GLU A 86 -1.04 6.31 10.78
N HIS A 87 0.30 6.35 10.77
CA HIS A 87 1.04 6.63 9.54
C HIS A 87 0.98 5.40 8.63
N ILE A 88 0.06 5.43 7.66
CA ILE A 88 -0.05 4.47 6.56
C ILE A 88 0.52 5.15 5.31
N GLU A 89 1.48 4.49 4.68
CA GLU A 89 2.07 4.94 3.42
C GLU A 89 1.11 4.63 2.26
N ALA A 90 0.26 5.61 1.93
CA ALA A 90 -0.75 5.46 0.90
C ALA A 90 -0.13 5.18 -0.49
N GLU A 91 1.10 5.62 -0.74
CA GLU A 91 1.81 5.32 -1.99
C GLU A 91 1.99 3.81 -2.19
N THR A 92 2.34 3.06 -1.14
CA THR A 92 2.50 1.61 -1.22
C THR A 92 1.18 0.93 -1.62
N PHE A 93 0.06 1.41 -1.08
CA PHE A 93 -1.26 0.91 -1.43
C PHE A 93 -1.65 1.25 -2.88
N ILE A 94 -1.40 2.49 -3.31
CA ILE A 94 -1.59 2.93 -4.71
C ILE A 94 -0.80 2.02 -5.67
N LYS A 95 0.47 1.76 -5.38
CA LYS A 95 1.32 0.88 -6.20
C LYS A 95 0.82 -0.56 -6.23
N ASN A 96 0.28 -1.07 -5.13
CA ASN A 96 -0.37 -2.38 -5.13
C ASN A 96 -1.59 -2.39 -6.07
N MET A 97 -2.45 -1.36 -6.04
CA MET A 97 -3.59 -1.31 -6.97
C MET A 97 -3.16 -1.17 -8.43
N GLU A 98 -2.19 -0.30 -8.74
CA GLU A 98 -1.65 -0.15 -10.10
C GLU A 98 -1.12 -1.49 -10.63
N ARG A 99 -0.37 -2.23 -9.81
CA ARG A 99 0.14 -3.56 -10.13
C ARG A 99 -0.99 -4.54 -10.43
N GLU A 100 -2.02 -4.60 -9.59
CA GLU A 100 -3.17 -5.50 -9.80
C GLU A 100 -3.96 -5.15 -11.07
N PHE A 101 -4.20 -3.85 -11.34
CA PHE A 101 -4.84 -3.45 -12.58
C PHE A 101 -4.05 -3.87 -13.81
N ILE A 102 -2.72 -3.67 -13.80
CA ILE A 102 -1.83 -4.07 -14.89
C ILE A 102 -1.86 -5.58 -15.09
N ASN A 103 -1.81 -6.36 -14.01
CA ASN A 103 -1.86 -7.82 -14.05
C ASN A 103 -3.12 -8.34 -14.75
N THR A 104 -4.27 -7.70 -14.52
CA THR A 104 -5.54 -8.11 -15.16
C THR A 104 -5.54 -7.87 -16.67
N SER A 105 -4.69 -6.96 -17.18
CA SER A 105 -4.61 -6.57 -18.59
C SER A 105 -5.93 -6.06 -19.19
N THR A 106 -6.97 -5.79 -18.40
CA THR A 106 -8.28 -5.32 -18.88
C THR A 106 -8.41 -3.80 -18.94
N ILE A 107 -7.53 -3.08 -18.23
CA ILE A 107 -7.52 -1.63 -18.08
C ILE A 107 -6.09 -1.13 -18.39
N ARG A 108 -5.97 0.07 -18.92
CA ARG A 108 -4.68 0.76 -19.09
C ARG A 108 -4.50 1.77 -17.96
N ILE A 109 -3.41 1.66 -17.22
CA ILE A 109 -3.08 2.64 -16.16
C ILE A 109 -2.15 3.71 -16.72
N VAL A 110 -2.44 4.97 -16.41
CA VAL A 110 -1.51 6.08 -16.66
C VAL A 110 -1.09 6.72 -15.33
N GLN A 111 0.10 7.29 -15.34
CA GLN A 111 0.75 7.83 -14.15
C GLN A 111 0.00 9.03 -13.56
N ASN A 112 0.18 9.22 -12.27
CA ASN A 112 -0.34 10.38 -11.55
C ASN A 112 0.26 11.71 -12.06
N ALA A 113 -0.33 12.84 -11.64
CA ALA A 113 0.05 14.16 -12.14
C ALA A 113 1.54 14.49 -11.89
N GLU A 114 2.07 14.18 -10.72
CA GLU A 114 3.47 14.48 -10.36
C GLU A 114 4.45 13.75 -11.27
N PHE A 115 4.26 12.45 -11.47
CA PHE A 115 5.18 11.66 -12.27
C PHE A 115 5.04 11.95 -13.77
N ARG A 116 3.85 12.34 -14.25
CA ARG A 116 3.68 12.80 -15.64
C ARG A 116 4.55 14.02 -15.96
N GLU A 117 4.75 14.91 -15.00
CA GLU A 117 5.63 16.06 -15.21
C GLU A 117 7.09 15.64 -15.37
N LYS A 118 7.57 14.73 -14.52
CA LYS A 118 8.90 14.12 -14.65
C LYS A 118 9.09 13.42 -16.00
N MET A 119 8.06 12.72 -16.49
CA MET A 119 8.08 12.07 -17.81
C MET A 119 8.14 13.06 -18.98
N ARG A 120 7.57 14.26 -18.84
CA ARG A 120 7.65 15.31 -19.87
C ARG A 120 9.05 15.92 -19.89
N GLN A 121 9.64 16.17 -18.73
CA GLN A 121 11.03 16.62 -18.61
C GLN A 121 11.98 15.63 -19.30
N GLU A 122 11.87 14.34 -18.95
CA GLU A 122 12.66 13.28 -19.60
C GLU A 122 12.42 13.22 -21.12
N ARG A 123 11.18 13.42 -21.58
CA ARG A 123 10.88 13.46 -23.03
C ARG A 123 11.54 14.65 -23.71
N ALA A 124 11.61 15.80 -23.05
CA ALA A 124 12.28 17.00 -23.54
C ALA A 124 13.78 16.74 -23.70
N ASP A 125 14.43 16.19 -22.67
CA ASP A 125 15.84 15.81 -22.74
C ASP A 125 16.09 14.80 -23.87
N GLN A 126 15.21 13.81 -24.04
CA GLN A 126 15.32 12.87 -25.15
C GLN A 126 15.09 13.50 -26.54
N GLN A 127 14.39 14.63 -26.67
CA GLN A 127 14.33 15.33 -27.96
C GLN A 127 15.69 15.88 -28.37
N GLU A 128 16.54 16.22 -27.40
CA GLU A 128 17.85 16.78 -27.65
C GLU A 128 18.90 15.69 -27.89
N PHE A 129 18.86 14.59 -27.11
CA PHE A 129 19.95 13.62 -27.09
C PHE A 129 19.63 12.24 -27.70
N ALA A 130 18.36 11.84 -27.83
CA ALA A 130 18.03 10.53 -28.39
C ALA A 130 18.08 10.55 -29.93
N SER A 131 18.32 9.40 -30.57
CA SER A 131 18.36 9.30 -32.03
C SER A 131 16.99 9.65 -32.66
N PRO A 132 16.94 10.35 -33.80
CA PRO A 132 15.69 10.80 -34.43
C PRO A 132 14.66 9.67 -34.65
N ASP A 133 15.12 8.47 -34.99
CA ASP A 133 14.24 7.30 -35.26
C ASP A 133 13.53 6.78 -33.99
N THR A 134 14.08 7.07 -32.80
CA THR A 134 13.58 6.54 -31.52
C THR A 134 12.81 7.56 -30.68
N GLN A 135 12.97 8.85 -30.98
CA GLN A 135 12.37 9.96 -30.23
C GLN A 135 10.85 9.84 -30.13
N LYS A 136 10.30 10.13 -28.95
CA LYS A 136 8.85 10.10 -28.71
C LYS A 136 8.22 11.44 -28.99
N LYS A 137 7.05 11.42 -29.64
CA LYS A 137 6.30 12.62 -30.03
C LYS A 137 5.59 13.26 -28.84
N TRP A 138 5.53 14.58 -28.83
CA TRP A 138 4.67 15.36 -27.95
C TRP A 138 3.19 15.21 -28.28
N GLY A 139 2.31 15.47 -27.30
CA GLY A 139 0.86 15.40 -27.47
C GLY A 139 0.31 13.98 -27.72
N LYS A 140 1.09 12.95 -27.40
CA LYS A 140 0.69 11.53 -27.51
C LYS A 140 0.46 10.85 -26.16
N GLU A 141 0.36 11.63 -25.08
CA GLU A 141 -0.08 11.13 -23.78
C GLU A 141 -1.52 10.61 -23.89
N LEU A 142 -1.80 9.47 -23.27
CA LEU A 142 -3.16 8.94 -23.21
C LEU A 142 -3.98 9.80 -22.25
N GLY A 143 -5.14 10.27 -22.70
CA GLY A 143 -6.16 10.82 -21.81
C GLY A 143 -6.74 9.69 -20.96
N ALA A 144 -6.92 9.96 -19.67
CA ALA A 144 -7.63 9.04 -18.79
C ALA A 144 -9.14 9.21 -18.98
N ASP A 145 -9.84 8.09 -19.07
CA ASP A 145 -11.31 8.03 -19.13
C ASP A 145 -11.89 8.06 -17.71
N TYR A 146 -11.19 7.44 -16.75
CA TYR A 146 -11.62 7.35 -15.36
C TYR A 146 -10.52 7.71 -14.37
N MET A 147 -10.92 8.13 -13.16
CA MET A 147 -10.03 8.33 -12.03
C MET A 147 -10.56 7.59 -10.80
N MET A 148 -9.70 6.76 -10.20
CA MET A 148 -9.97 6.12 -8.91
C MET A 148 -9.39 6.97 -7.78
N PHE A 149 -10.14 7.16 -6.70
CA PHE A 149 -9.69 7.88 -5.51
C PHE A 149 -10.36 7.30 -4.27
N GLY A 150 -9.92 7.73 -3.08
CA GLY A 150 -10.57 7.24 -1.87
C GLY A 150 -9.88 7.58 -0.56
N THR A 151 -10.24 6.84 0.48
CA THR A 151 -9.76 7.07 1.84
C THR A 151 -9.50 5.77 2.59
N ILE A 152 -8.52 5.81 3.50
CA ILE A 152 -8.24 4.76 4.48
C ILE A 152 -8.56 5.34 5.85
N ASN A 153 -9.52 4.74 6.56
CA ASN A 153 -9.97 5.18 7.87
C ASN A 153 -9.65 4.09 8.91
N SER A 154 -9.59 4.48 10.18
CA SER A 154 -9.46 3.52 11.28
C SER A 154 -10.23 3.95 12.51
N ILE A 155 -10.71 2.99 13.29
CA ILE A 155 -11.30 3.18 14.61
C ILE A 155 -10.56 2.26 15.58
N VAL A 156 -10.02 2.82 16.66
CA VAL A 156 -9.31 2.07 17.70
C VAL A 156 -10.17 2.05 18.96
N ASP A 157 -10.39 0.86 19.51
CA ASP A 157 -11.04 0.64 20.79
C ASP A 157 -10.13 -0.22 21.67
N ALA A 158 -9.76 0.28 22.85
CA ALA A 158 -8.80 -0.39 23.73
C ALA A 158 -9.23 -0.31 25.19
N VAL A 159 -9.19 -1.46 25.87
CA VAL A 159 -9.44 -1.58 27.31
C VAL A 159 -8.48 -2.60 27.92
N ASN A 160 -7.76 -2.21 28.97
CA ASN A 160 -6.74 -3.02 29.64
C ASN A 160 -5.69 -3.54 28.64
N LYS A 161 -5.51 -4.86 28.56
CA LYS A 161 -4.57 -5.52 27.64
C LYS A 161 -5.22 -5.93 26.31
N LYS A 162 -6.43 -5.47 26.02
CA LYS A 162 -7.19 -5.82 24.82
C LYS A 162 -7.34 -4.58 23.94
N GLN A 163 -7.04 -4.73 22.66
CA GLN A 163 -7.21 -3.68 21.67
C GLN A 163 -7.88 -4.25 20.43
N VAL A 164 -8.81 -3.48 19.88
CA VAL A 164 -9.46 -3.70 18.59
C VAL A 164 -9.11 -2.54 17.69
N THR A 165 -8.52 -2.82 16.53
CA THR A 165 -8.36 -1.83 15.48
C THR A 165 -9.20 -2.24 14.29
N TYR A 166 -10.13 -1.38 13.91
CA TYR A 166 -10.94 -1.51 12.71
C TYR A 166 -10.39 -0.58 11.63
N TYR A 167 -10.17 -1.08 10.43
CA TYR A 167 -9.81 -0.31 9.25
C TYR A 167 -10.92 -0.39 8.21
N GLN A 168 -11.15 0.72 7.51
CA GLN A 168 -12.09 0.79 6.42
C GLN A 168 -11.47 1.56 5.26
N VAL A 169 -11.35 0.89 4.12
CA VAL A 169 -10.88 1.46 2.87
C VAL A 169 -12.08 1.67 1.97
N ASN A 170 -12.34 2.93 1.62
CA ASN A 170 -13.41 3.33 0.70
C ASN A 170 -12.76 3.84 -0.57
N LEU A 171 -13.11 3.25 -1.72
CA LEU A 171 -12.64 3.68 -3.03
C LEU A 171 -13.83 3.99 -3.93
N GLU A 172 -13.63 4.99 -4.78
CA GLU A 172 -14.61 5.45 -5.75
C GLU A 172 -13.93 5.55 -7.10
N LEU A 173 -14.68 5.26 -8.16
CA LEU A 173 -14.26 5.42 -9.54
C LEU A 173 -15.18 6.43 -10.23
N ALA A 174 -14.62 7.54 -10.68
CA ALA A 174 -15.36 8.56 -11.41
C ALA A 174 -14.99 8.58 -12.89
N ASP A 175 -15.98 8.80 -13.74
CA ASP A 175 -15.81 9.21 -15.13
C ASP A 175 -15.21 10.62 -15.17
N LEU A 176 -14.09 10.79 -15.87
CA LEU A 176 -13.33 12.03 -15.85
C LEU A 176 -13.98 13.15 -16.68
N GLU A 177 -14.85 12.80 -17.63
CA GLU A 177 -15.58 13.75 -18.47
C GLU A 177 -16.84 14.27 -17.76
N THR A 178 -17.61 13.37 -17.14
CA THR A 178 -18.92 13.69 -16.56
C THR A 178 -18.89 13.92 -15.05
N ASN A 179 -17.82 13.51 -14.35
CA ASN A 179 -17.73 13.42 -12.89
C ASN A 179 -18.73 12.42 -12.25
N GLU A 180 -19.30 11.52 -13.05
CA GLU A 180 -20.19 10.48 -12.55
C GLU A 180 -19.39 9.40 -11.81
N ILE A 181 -19.82 9.05 -10.59
CA ILE A 181 -19.28 7.91 -9.87
C ILE A 181 -19.90 6.64 -10.45
N VAL A 182 -19.10 5.84 -11.15
CA VAL A 182 -19.54 4.61 -11.84
C VAL A 182 -19.29 3.35 -11.00
N TRP A 183 -18.48 3.46 -9.95
CA TRP A 183 -18.25 2.39 -8.99
C TRP A 183 -17.85 2.93 -7.62
N VAL A 184 -18.33 2.26 -6.57
CA VAL A 184 -17.93 2.46 -5.18
C VAL A 184 -17.63 1.10 -4.59
N GLY A 185 -16.48 0.97 -3.95
CA GLY A 185 -16.07 -0.22 -3.24
C GLY A 185 -15.68 0.11 -1.80
N GLU A 186 -15.92 -0.86 -0.93
CA GLU A 186 -15.52 -0.79 0.46
C GLU A 186 -14.85 -2.11 0.86
N LYS A 187 -13.76 -2.00 1.61
CA LYS A 187 -13.15 -3.14 2.30
C LYS A 187 -12.90 -2.82 3.76
N GLN A 188 -13.31 -3.75 4.63
CA GLN A 188 -13.16 -3.65 6.06
C GLN A 188 -12.17 -4.69 6.58
N ILE A 189 -11.35 -4.29 7.55
CA ILE A 189 -10.44 -5.19 8.28
C ILE A 189 -10.63 -4.92 9.76
N LYS A 190 -10.70 -5.97 10.57
CA LYS A 190 -10.78 -5.85 12.03
C LYS A 190 -9.72 -6.73 12.68
N LYS A 191 -8.82 -6.10 13.43
CA LYS A 191 -7.72 -6.77 14.12
C LYS A 191 -7.94 -6.71 15.62
N TYR A 192 -7.75 -7.86 16.28
CA TYR A 192 -7.85 -8.00 17.73
C TYR A 192 -6.47 -8.34 18.28
N VAL A 193 -5.97 -7.53 19.22
CA VAL A 193 -4.66 -7.68 19.87
C VAL A 193 -4.87 -7.90 21.36
N THR A 194 -4.15 -8.86 21.93
CA THR A 194 -4.07 -9.06 23.38
C THR A 194 -2.62 -9.15 23.81
N ASN A 195 -2.24 -8.34 24.81
CA ASN A 195 -0.91 -8.33 25.45
C ASN A 195 -0.87 -9.12 26.76
#